data_AF-A0A1N6IHG8-F1
#
_entry.id   AF-A0A1N6IHG8-F1
#
_cell.length_a   1.000
_cell.length_b   1.000
_cell.length_c   1.000
_cell.angle_alpha   90.00
_cell.angle_beta   90.00
_cell.angle_gamma   90.00
#
_symmetry.space_group_name_H-M   'P 1'
#
loop_
_entity.id
_entity.type
_entity.pdbx_description
1 polymer ?
#
loop_
_entity_poly.entity_id
_entity_poly.type
_entity_poly.pdbx_seq_one_letter_code
_entity_poly.pdbx_strand_id
1 'polypeptide(L)'
;MRQRVLGLLLLMSVLSGCHWCTSEVAPNELIGQTLIATLESGAFPDSTITMQFISSKDIVWKITGNLGNSTGSADYLISRVNPNTILLTWRSGQAHVSYVITMDFGSERCFLVRVDKGNNLLSEGVFAFE
;
A
#
# COMPACT_ATOMS: atom_id res chain seq x y z
N MET A 1 -0.35 -6.37 -53.13
CA MET A 1 0.43 -6.96 -52.01
C MET A 1 0.98 -5.91 -51.04
N ARG A 2 1.51 -4.76 -51.51
CA ARG A 2 2.12 -3.71 -50.67
C ARG A 2 1.21 -3.11 -49.57
N GLN A 3 -0.08 -2.91 -49.84
CA GLN A 3 -1.03 -2.35 -48.86
C GLN A 3 -1.37 -3.30 -47.68
N ARG A 4 -1.32 -4.62 -47.89
CA ARG A 4 -1.61 -5.60 -46.81
C ARG A 4 -0.46 -5.69 -45.80
N VAL A 5 0.77 -5.46 -46.25
CA VAL A 5 1.97 -5.45 -45.39
C VAL A 5 2.00 -4.21 -44.50
N LEU A 6 1.60 -3.04 -45.03
CA LEU A 6 1.52 -1.80 -44.25
C LEU A 6 0.47 -1.89 -43.13
N GLY A 7 -0.69 -2.49 -43.41
CA GLY A 7 -1.74 -2.70 -42.40
C GLY A 7 -1.30 -3.64 -41.27
N LEU A 8 -0.53 -4.68 -41.59
CA LEU A 8 -0.01 -5.61 -40.59
C LEU A 8 1.05 -4.97 -39.69
N LEU A 9 1.93 -4.15 -40.26
CA LEU A 9 2.95 -3.40 -39.50
C LEU A 9 2.31 -2.37 -38.55
N LEU A 10 1.26 -1.68 -39.01
CA LEU A 10 0.52 -0.72 -38.17
C LEU A 10 -0.23 -1.42 -37.02
N LEU A 11 -0.78 -2.62 -37.28
CA LEU A 11 -1.44 -3.43 -36.25
C LEU A 11 -0.44 -3.92 -35.20
N MET A 12 0.76 -4.33 -35.63
CA MET A 12 1.84 -4.75 -34.73
C MET A 12 2.35 -3.58 -33.88
N SER A 13 2.46 -2.36 -34.43
CA SER A 13 2.87 -1.19 -33.65
C SER A 13 1.83 -0.75 -32.62
N VAL A 14 0.53 -0.90 -32.92
CA VAL A 14 -0.57 -0.64 -31.97
C VAL A 14 -0.62 -1.71 -30.87
N LEU A 15 -0.37 -2.98 -31.20
CA LEU A 15 -0.35 -4.08 -30.22
C LEU A 15 0.91 -4.06 -29.34
N SER A 16 2.05 -3.54 -29.82
CA SER A 16 3.26 -3.36 -29.01
C SER A 16 3.21 -2.16 -28.06
N GLY A 17 2.19 -1.30 -28.16
CA GLY A 17 2.01 -0.14 -27.27
C GLY A 17 1.37 -0.45 -25.92
N CYS A 18 0.95 -1.69 -25.67
CA CYS A 18 0.22 -2.07 -24.45
C CYS A 18 1.08 -2.79 -23.38
N HIS A 19 2.41 -2.76 -23.49
CA HIS A 19 3.29 -3.29 -22.44
C HIS A 19 4.25 -2.19 -21.98
N TRP A 20 4.28 -1.96 -20.65
CA TRP A 20 5.23 -1.14 -19.88
C TRP A 20 4.80 0.27 -19.45
N CYS A 21 3.61 0.39 -18.86
CA CYS A 21 3.48 1.27 -17.70
C CYS A 21 3.20 0.40 -16.47
N THR A 22 4.20 -0.36 -16.02
CA THR A 22 4.26 -0.74 -14.60
C THR A 22 4.82 0.49 -13.90
N SER A 23 3.96 1.31 -13.30
CA SER A 23 4.41 2.37 -12.40
C SER A 23 5.11 1.69 -11.22
N GLU A 24 6.44 1.61 -11.27
CA GLU A 24 7.20 1.05 -10.17
C GLU A 24 7.09 1.99 -8.97
N VAL A 25 6.41 1.59 -7.90
CA VAL A 25 6.24 2.47 -6.74
C VAL A 25 7.47 2.37 -5.85
N ALA A 26 8.19 3.48 -5.67
CA ALA A 26 9.39 3.54 -4.86
C ALA A 26 9.06 4.04 -3.44
N PRO A 27 9.64 3.45 -2.36
CA PRO A 27 9.36 3.88 -1.00
C PRO A 27 9.55 5.38 -0.71
N ASN A 28 10.49 6.02 -1.39
CA ASN A 28 10.77 7.45 -1.27
C ASN A 28 9.68 8.33 -1.89
N GLU A 29 8.87 7.81 -2.82
CA GLU A 29 7.74 8.53 -3.41
C GLU A 29 6.59 8.73 -2.42
N LEU A 30 6.57 7.96 -1.33
CA LEU A 30 5.58 8.13 -0.27
C LEU A 30 5.87 9.33 0.64
N ILE A 31 7.10 9.86 0.64
CA ILE A 31 7.47 10.97 1.53
C ILE A 31 6.64 12.22 1.16
N GLY A 32 5.98 12.80 2.16
CA GLY A 32 5.06 13.92 1.99
C GLY A 32 3.64 13.52 1.59
N GLN A 33 3.39 12.24 1.34
CA GLN A 33 2.05 11.73 1.00
C GLN A 33 1.27 11.33 2.24
N THR A 34 -0.07 11.36 2.11
CA THR A 34 -0.99 10.73 3.05
C THR A 34 -1.66 9.56 2.36
N LEU A 35 -1.70 8.42 3.05
CA LEU A 35 -2.32 7.19 2.60
C LEU A 35 -3.39 6.77 3.60
N ILE A 36 -4.55 6.37 3.08
CA ILE A 36 -5.68 5.91 3.87
C ILE A 36 -5.93 4.44 3.52
N ALA A 37 -5.77 3.55 4.49
CA ALA A 37 -6.14 2.15 4.37
C ALA A 37 -7.49 1.90 5.06
N THR A 38 -8.42 1.27 4.35
CA THR A 38 -9.73 0.88 4.87
C THR A 38 -9.83 -0.64 4.89
N LEU A 39 -9.99 -1.21 6.07
CA LEU A 39 -10.09 -2.65 6.31
C LEU A 39 -11.54 -3.09 6.13
N GLU A 40 -11.74 -4.06 5.25
CA GLU A 40 -13.07 -4.55 4.85
C GLU A 40 -13.39 -5.91 5.49
N SER A 41 -12.38 -6.70 5.84
CA SER A 41 -12.56 -8.04 6.38
C SER A 41 -11.45 -8.47 7.35
N GLY A 42 -11.65 -9.61 8.01
CA GLY A 42 -10.69 -10.22 8.92
C GLY A 42 -10.92 -9.81 10.37
N ALA A 43 -9.84 -9.61 11.13
CA ALA A 43 -9.91 -9.35 12.57
C ALA A 43 -10.51 -7.98 12.93
N PHE A 44 -10.41 -7.01 12.02
CA PHE A 44 -10.81 -5.61 12.25
C PHE A 44 -11.53 -5.00 11.03
N PRO A 45 -12.70 -5.53 10.64
CA PRO A 45 -13.49 -4.92 9.56
C PRO A 45 -13.92 -3.49 9.94
N ASP A 46 -14.32 -2.67 8.97
CA ASP A 46 -14.80 -1.29 9.16
C ASP A 46 -13.83 -0.40 9.95
N SER A 47 -12.53 -0.62 9.76
CA SER A 47 -11.48 0.16 10.40
C SER A 47 -10.70 0.95 9.37
N THR A 48 -10.26 2.14 9.74
CA THR A 48 -9.47 3.01 8.87
C THR A 48 -8.15 3.35 9.54
N ILE A 49 -7.08 3.35 8.74
CA ILE A 49 -5.74 3.77 9.14
C ILE A 49 -5.30 4.87 8.19
N THR A 50 -5.23 6.10 8.68
CA THR A 50 -4.63 7.23 7.98
C THR A 50 -3.16 7.32 8.36
N MET A 51 -2.28 7.42 7.37
CA MET A 51 -0.83 7.38 7.50
C MET A 51 -0.21 8.53 6.71
N GLN A 52 0.46 9.43 7.41
CA GLN A 52 1.17 10.55 6.80
C GLN A 52 2.69 10.32 6.93
N PHE A 53 3.37 10.23 5.80
CA PHE A 53 4.81 10.00 5.76
C PHE A 53 5.54 11.35 5.82
N ILE A 54 6.08 11.70 6.98
CA ILE A 54 6.69 13.02 7.21
C ILE A 54 8.10 13.09 6.64
N SER A 55 8.85 11.99 6.76
CA SER A 55 10.22 11.85 6.29
C SER A 55 10.46 10.42 5.81
N SER A 56 11.70 10.09 5.45
CA SER A 56 12.08 8.71 5.09
C SER A 56 12.02 7.71 6.25
N LYS A 57 11.73 8.17 7.48
CA LYS A 57 11.72 7.35 8.70
C LYS A 57 10.57 7.67 9.64
N ASP A 58 9.98 8.86 9.56
CA ASP A 58 8.97 9.33 10.51
C ASP A 58 7.56 9.23 9.89
N ILE A 59 6.64 8.58 10.60
CA ILE A 59 5.22 8.47 10.23
C ILE A 59 4.35 9.07 11.34
N VAL A 60 3.29 9.77 10.94
CA VAL A 60 2.16 10.11 11.82
C VAL A 60 0.96 9.28 11.38
N TRP A 61 0.24 8.72 12.33
CA TRP A 61 -0.87 7.82 12.01
C TRP A 61 -2.10 8.07 12.90
N LYS A 62 -3.27 7.74 12.36
CA LYS A 62 -4.56 7.75 13.04
C LYS A 62 -5.31 6.47 12.68
N ILE A 63 -5.80 5.79 13.70
CA ILE A 63 -6.63 4.59 13.59
C ILE A 63 -8.03 4.91 14.11
N THR A 64 -9.06 4.47 13.38
CA THR A 64 -10.46 4.53 13.78
C THR A 64 -11.20 3.23 13.46
N GLY A 65 -12.34 3.00 14.11
CA GLY A 65 -13.23 1.87 13.84
C GLY A 65 -13.01 0.68 14.78
N ASN A 66 -13.24 -0.54 14.30
CA ASN A 66 -13.19 -1.75 15.13
C ASN A 66 -11.77 -2.11 15.62
N LEU A 67 -10.72 -1.62 14.94
CA LEU A 67 -9.34 -1.69 15.40
C LEU A 67 -9.10 -0.86 16.69
N GLY A 68 -10.00 0.09 16.96
CA GLY A 68 -9.95 1.04 18.07
C GLY A 68 -9.81 2.48 17.58
N ASN A 69 -9.65 3.40 18.52
CA ASN A 69 -9.37 4.81 18.22
C ASN A 69 -8.02 5.17 18.85
N SER A 70 -7.04 5.49 18.01
CA SER A 70 -5.71 5.88 18.48
C SER A 70 -5.00 6.75 17.46
N THR A 71 -4.07 7.56 17.94
CA THR A 71 -3.17 8.36 17.11
C THR A 71 -1.76 8.25 17.64
N GLY A 72 -0.78 8.53 16.80
CA GLY A 72 0.60 8.60 17.26
C GLY A 72 1.57 8.95 16.15
N SER A 73 2.83 9.03 16.55
CA SER A 73 3.97 9.06 15.65
C SER A 73 4.93 7.93 15.99
N ALA A 74 5.67 7.46 15.00
CA ALA A 74 6.67 6.43 15.19
C ALA A 74 7.75 6.52 14.10
N ASP A 75 8.89 5.90 14.38
CA ASP A 75 9.76 5.45 13.31
C ASP A 75 9.09 4.29 12.57
N TYR A 76 9.24 4.24 11.25
CA TYR A 76 8.77 3.14 10.41
C TYR A 76 9.90 2.51 9.58
N LEU A 77 9.66 1.28 9.17
CA LEU A 77 10.45 0.57 8.17
C LEU A 77 9.61 0.36 6.93
N ILE A 78 10.22 0.52 5.77
CA ILE A 78 9.55 0.34 4.49
C ILE A 78 10.45 -0.44 3.53
N SER A 79 9.88 -1.33 2.75
CA SER A 79 10.61 -2.11 1.77
C SER A 79 9.74 -2.40 0.56
N ARG A 80 10.32 -2.26 -0.62
CA ARG A 80 9.71 -2.73 -1.87
C ARG A 80 9.89 -4.25 -1.92
N VAL A 81 8.77 -4.99 -2.00
CA VAL A 81 8.77 -6.46 -2.10
C VAL A 81 8.87 -6.90 -3.57
N ASN A 82 8.15 -6.19 -4.44
CA ASN A 82 8.21 -6.31 -5.90
C ASN A 82 7.82 -4.94 -6.52
N PRO A 83 7.87 -4.74 -7.84
CA PRO A 83 7.61 -3.44 -8.46
C PRO A 83 6.30 -2.74 -8.06
N ASN A 84 5.26 -3.51 -7.71
CA ASN A 84 3.94 -2.99 -7.37
C ASN A 84 3.57 -3.20 -5.89
N THR A 85 4.45 -3.78 -5.07
CA THR A 85 4.11 -4.13 -3.69
C THR A 85 5.13 -3.56 -2.71
N ILE A 86 4.62 -2.85 -1.71
CA ILE A 86 5.40 -2.32 -0.59
C ILE A 86 4.95 -2.96 0.70
N LEU A 87 5.91 -3.22 1.58
CA LEU A 87 5.69 -3.59 2.97
C LEU A 87 6.12 -2.43 3.86
N LEU A 88 5.21 -1.99 4.73
CA LEU A 88 5.37 -0.95 5.73
C LEU A 88 5.26 -1.58 7.12
N THR A 89 6.09 -1.17 8.07
CA THR A 89 6.00 -1.63 9.46
C THR A 89 6.30 -0.51 10.43
N TRP A 90 5.51 -0.40 11.50
CA TRP A 90 5.83 0.47 12.63
C TRP A 90 5.34 -0.14 13.94
N ARG A 91 5.81 0.41 15.06
CA ARG A 91 5.38 0.00 16.41
C ARG A 91 4.77 1.19 17.13
N SER A 92 3.57 1.02 17.67
CA SER A 92 2.99 2.01 18.58
C SER A 92 3.73 1.98 19.92
N GLY A 93 4.33 3.11 20.29
CA GLY A 93 5.02 3.26 21.58
C GLY A 93 4.08 3.09 22.77
N GLN A 94 2.85 3.61 22.68
CA GLN A 94 1.88 3.57 23.77
C GLN A 94 1.24 2.19 23.96
N ALA A 95 0.81 1.56 22.86
CA ALA A 95 0.11 0.27 22.93
C ALA A 95 1.08 -0.92 22.96
N HIS A 96 2.36 -0.70 22.63
CA HIS A 96 3.36 -1.76 22.42
C HIS A 96 2.92 -2.81 21.37
N VAL A 97 2.09 -2.40 20.42
CA VAL A 97 1.59 -3.19 19.30
C VAL A 97 2.39 -2.86 18.04
N SER A 98 2.69 -3.85 17.21
CA SER A 98 3.33 -3.65 15.92
C SER A 98 2.31 -3.83 14.80
N TYR A 99 2.42 -2.99 13.77
CA TYR A 99 1.57 -3.05 12.59
C TYR A 99 2.45 -3.32 11.38
N VAL A 100 2.07 -4.31 10.59
CA VAL A 100 2.71 -4.63 9.31
C VAL A 100 1.64 -4.49 8.23
N ILE A 101 1.84 -3.58 7.29
CA ILE A 101 0.92 -3.38 6.16
C ILE A 101 1.64 -3.75 4.88
N THR A 102 1.04 -4.65 4.11
CA THR A 102 1.44 -4.90 2.72
C THR A 102 0.44 -4.20 1.81
N MET A 103 0.92 -3.39 0.87
CA MET A 103 0.12 -2.62 -0.09
C MET A 103 0.51 -3.04 -1.49
N ASP A 104 -0.46 -3.52 -2.26
CA ASP A 104 -0.31 -3.83 -3.68
C ASP A 104 -0.95 -2.73 -4.52
N PHE A 105 -0.11 -1.90 -5.14
CA PHE A 105 -0.50 -0.78 -6.00
C PHE A 105 -1.07 -1.24 -7.35
N GLY A 106 -0.88 -2.51 -7.74
CA GLY A 106 -1.51 -3.04 -8.94
C GLY A 106 -3.00 -3.35 -8.76
N SER A 107 -3.41 -3.68 -7.53
CA SER A 107 -4.80 -4.04 -7.21
C SER A 107 -5.48 -3.08 -6.24
N GLU A 108 -4.75 -2.08 -5.72
CA GLU A 108 -5.19 -1.14 -4.67
C GLU A 108 -5.66 -1.87 -3.39
N ARG A 109 -5.14 -3.08 -3.16
CA ARG A 109 -5.43 -3.92 -2.00
C ARG A 109 -4.35 -3.80 -0.94
N CYS A 110 -4.76 -3.90 0.31
CA CYS A 110 -3.83 -4.01 1.42
C CYS A 110 -4.15 -5.18 2.36
N PHE A 111 -3.13 -5.64 3.05
CA PHE A 111 -3.20 -6.61 4.14
C PHE A 111 -2.55 -5.99 5.37
N LEU A 112 -3.27 -6.00 6.49
CA LEU A 112 -2.75 -5.58 7.79
C LEU A 112 -2.53 -6.80 8.66
N VAL A 113 -1.35 -6.92 9.24
CA VAL A 113 -1.09 -7.79 10.39
C VAL A 113 -0.85 -6.90 11.62
N ARG A 114 -1.74 -7.01 12.61
CA ARG A 114 -1.50 -6.48 13.96
C ARG A 114 -0.86 -7.55 14.82
N VAL A 115 0.32 -7.25 15.35
CA VAL A 115 1.05 -8.12 16.28
C VAL A 115 0.89 -7.58 17.69
N ASP A 116 0.13 -8.30 18.51
CA ASP A 116 -0.18 -7.93 19.90
C ASP A 116 0.06 -9.13 20.84
N LYS A 117 1.09 -9.01 21.68
CA LYS A 117 1.46 -10.03 22.69
C LYS A 117 1.56 -11.46 22.14
N GLY A 118 2.12 -11.61 20.94
CA GLY A 118 2.30 -12.91 20.27
C GLY A 118 1.10 -13.38 19.46
N ASN A 119 -0.02 -12.64 19.48
CA ASN A 119 -1.14 -12.87 18.57
C ASN A 119 -0.94 -12.08 17.28
N ASN A 120 -1.10 -12.77 16.15
CA ASN A 120 -1.06 -12.17 14.82
C ASN A 120 -2.49 -12.12 14.28
N LEU A 121 -3.03 -10.91 14.17
CA LEU A 121 -4.40 -10.67 13.73
C LEU A 121 -4.36 -10.06 12.33
N LEU A 122 -4.90 -10.80 11.36
CA LEU A 122 -4.90 -10.42 9.95
C LEU A 122 -6.22 -9.74 9.57
N SER A 123 -6.12 -8.64 8.84
CA SER A 123 -7.23 -7.98 8.14
C SER A 123 -6.86 -7.71 6.69
N GLU A 124 -7.87 -7.65 5.83
CA GLU A 124 -7.72 -7.29 4.43
C GLU A 124 -8.53 -6.03 4.12
N GLY A 125 -8.12 -5.29 3.11
CA GLY A 125 -8.81 -4.07 2.72
C GLY A 125 -8.30 -3.44 1.44
N VAL A 126 -8.61 -2.17 1.29
CA VAL A 126 -8.19 -1.31 0.18
C VAL A 126 -7.39 -0.13 0.71
N PHE A 127 -6.67 0.55 -0.16
CA PHE A 127 -5.98 1.79 0.22
C PHE A 127 -6.04 2.83 -0.90
N ALA A 128 -5.91 4.10 -0.52
CA ALA A 128 -5.87 5.23 -1.45
C ALA A 128 -4.95 6.34 -0.93
N PHE A 129 -4.48 7.19 -1.84
CA PHE A 129 -3.85 8.46 -1.49
C PHE A 129 -4.92 9.53 -1.23
N GLU A 130 -4.62 10.45 -0.32
CA GLU A 130 -5.43 11.68 -0.10
C GLU A 130 -4.99 12.83 -1.01
#